data_AF-A0A379SLY8-F1
#
_entry.id   AF-A0A379SLY8-F1
#
_cell.length_a   1.000
_cell.length_b   1.000
_cell.length_c   1.000
_cell.angle_alpha   90.00
_cell.angle_beta   90.00
_cell.angle_gamma   90.00
#
_symmetry.space_group_name_H-M   'P 1'
#
loop_
_entity.id
_entity.type
_entity.pdbx_description
1 polymer ?
#
loop_
_entity_poly.entity_id
_entity_poly.type
_entity_poly.pdbx_seq_one_letter_code
_entity_poly.pdbx_strand_id
1 'polypeptide(L)' 'MSELSFDAPVWHHGKALRKGYTTGSCATAAAKVAALMVLRQHLIHQVSIVTPSGVTLCLNVESPHIGRPAGDSRNS' A
#
# COMPACT_ATOMS: atom_id res chain seq x y z
N MET A 1 -0.72 25.74 -5.96
CA MET A 1 -1.41 25.11 -4.82
C MET A 1 -0.36 24.31 -4.07
N SER A 2 -0.03 24.72 -2.84
CA SER A 2 1.00 24.07 -2.02
C SER A 2 0.53 22.67 -1.64
N GLU A 3 1.08 21.65 -2.29
CA GLU A 3 0.95 20.27 -1.87
C GLU A 3 1.47 20.16 -0.43
N LEU A 4 0.56 19.99 0.52
CA LEU A 4 0.89 19.65 1.89
C LEU A 4 1.54 18.26 1.86
N SER A 5 2.87 18.22 1.73
CA SER A 5 3.63 16.98 1.74
C SER A 5 3.26 16.16 2.99
N PHE A 6 2.89 14.89 2.79
CA PHE A 6 2.51 13.98 3.88
C PHE A 6 3.62 13.80 4.90
N ASP A 7 4.87 13.97 4.47
CA ASP A 7 6.05 13.85 5.31
C ASP A 7 6.38 15.11 6.12
N ALA A 8 5.69 16.24 5.89
CA ALA A 8 5.90 17.43 6.70
C ALA A 8 5.49 17.17 8.17
N PRO A 9 6.36 17.43 9.16
CA PRO A 9 6.05 17.22 10.56
C PRO A 9 4.97 18.20 11.05
N VAL A 10 4.15 17.76 11.99
CA VAL A 10 3.16 18.60 12.67
C VAL A 10 3.74 19.05 14.01
N TRP A 11 3.75 20.35 14.28
CA TRP A 11 4.27 20.90 15.53
C TRP A 11 3.18 20.94 16.61
N HIS A 12 3.47 20.37 17.77
CA HIS A 12 2.57 20.39 18.93
C HIS A 12 3.40 20.61 20.21
N HIS A 13 3.14 21.71 20.94
CA HIS A 13 3.91 22.13 22.13
C HIS A 13 5.43 22.12 21.94
N GLY A 14 5.92 22.69 20.83
CA GLY A 14 7.35 22.74 20.54
C GLY A 14 7.99 21.40 20.17
N LYS A 15 7.20 20.33 20.00
CA LYS A 15 7.66 19.02 19.51
C LYS A 15 7.16 18.78 18.10
N ALA A 16 8.05 18.28 17.24
CA ALA A 16 7.71 17.82 15.90
C ALA A 16 7.17 16.38 15.94
N LEU A 17 5.96 16.17 15.46
CA LEU A 17 5.30 14.87 15.35
C LEU A 17 5.31 14.39 13.90
N ARG A 18 5.57 13.09 13.72
CA ARG A 18 5.48 12.42 12.42
C ARG A 18 4.03 11.99 12.18
N LYS A 19 3.56 12.17 10.94
CA LYS A 19 2.29 11.59 10.49
C LYS A 19 2.53 10.15 10.05
N GLY A 20 1.59 9.28 10.38
CA GLY A 20 1.49 7.94 9.81
C GLY A 20 0.16 7.79 9.05
N TYR A 21 -0.02 6.65 8.42
CA TYR A 21 -1.29 6.25 7.80
C TYR A 21 -2.03 5.25 8.68
N THR A 22 -3.34 5.13 8.45
CA THR A 22 -4.20 4.28 9.26
C THR A 22 -4.14 2.82 8.81
N THR A 23 -4.57 1.91 9.68
CA THR A 23 -4.72 0.47 9.35
C THR A 23 -5.56 0.25 8.10
N GLY A 24 -6.62 1.06 7.92
CA GLY A 24 -7.47 1.01 6.73
C GLY A 24 -6.70 1.33 5.44
N SER A 25 -5.85 2.36 5.46
CA SER A 25 -4.98 2.68 4.31
C SER A 25 -4.04 1.51 3.97
N CYS A 26 -3.46 0.86 4.98
CA CYS A 26 -2.63 -0.33 4.77
C CYS A 26 -3.43 -1.48 4.13
N ALA A 27 -4.61 -1.79 4.67
CA ALA A 27 -5.49 -2.83 4.15
C ALA A 27 -5.89 -2.58 2.70
N THR A 28 -6.26 -1.34 2.35
CA THR A 28 -6.59 -0.94 0.97
C THR A 28 -5.41 -1.14 0.03
N ALA A 29 -4.21 -0.73 0.43
CA ALA A 29 -3.00 -0.88 -0.37
C ALA A 29 -2.64 -2.36 -0.59
N ALA A 30 -2.70 -3.17 0.47
CA ALA A 30 -2.44 -4.61 0.41
C ALA A 30 -3.45 -5.34 -0.49
N ALA A 31 -4.74 -5.04 -0.35
CA ALA A 31 -5.78 -5.63 -1.20
C ALA A 31 -5.59 -5.26 -2.68
N LYS A 32 -5.31 -3.98 -2.96
CA LYS A 32 -5.05 -3.49 -4.32
C LYS A 32 -3.85 -4.19 -4.93
N VAL A 33 -2.72 -4.27 -4.21
CA VAL A 33 -1.52 -4.89 -4.76
C VAL A 33 -1.68 -6.39 -4.95
N ALA A 34 -2.30 -7.10 -4.00
CA ALA A 34 -2.55 -8.54 -4.12
C ALA A 34 -3.44 -8.87 -5.34
N ALA A 35 -4.51 -8.11 -5.53
CA ALA A 35 -5.38 -8.28 -6.71
C ALA A 35 -4.63 -8.03 -8.02
N LEU A 36 -3.85 -6.94 -8.10
CA LEU A 36 -3.04 -6.64 -9.27
C LEU A 36 -1.99 -7.72 -9.55
N MET A 37 -1.29 -8.17 -8.52
CA MET A 37 -0.27 -9.23 -8.61
C MET A 37 -0.86 -10.53 -9.16
N VAL A 38 -2.02 -10.96 -8.65
CA VAL A 38 -2.72 -12.17 -9.14
C VAL A 38 -3.20 -11.98 -10.58
N LEU A 39 -3.80 -10.85 -10.91
CA LEU A 39 -4.34 -10.59 -12.26
C LEU A 39 -3.25 -10.43 -13.33
N ARG A 40 -2.09 -9.89 -12.95
CA ARG A 40 -0.96 -9.66 -13.86
C ARG A 40 0.06 -10.79 -13.85
N GLN A 41 0.00 -11.69 -12.87
CA GLN A 41 1.03 -12.70 -12.60
C GLN A 41 2.43 -12.06 -12.51
N HIS A 42 2.53 -10.90 -11.85
CA HIS A 42 3.75 -10.12 -11.76
C HIS A 42 3.93 -9.51 -10.36
N LEU A 43 5.15 -9.58 -9.82
CA LEU A 43 5.46 -9.01 -8.52
C LEU A 43 5.50 -7.48 -8.60
N ILE A 44 4.75 -6.85 -7.71
CA ILE A 44 4.66 -5.40 -7.58
C ILE A 44 5.31 -4.99 -6.25
N HIS A 45 6.34 -4.15 -6.30
CA HIS A 45 7.07 -3.74 -5.11
C HIS A 45 6.59 -2.41 -4.51
N GLN A 46 5.72 -1.70 -5.22
CA GLN A 46 5.20 -0.41 -4.80
C GLN A 46 3.74 -0.24 -5.24
N VAL A 47 2.93 0.36 -4.39
CA VAL A 47 1.52 0.64 -4.68
C VAL A 47 1.18 2.05 -4.23
N SER A 48 0.34 2.74 -5.00
CA SER A 48 -0.25 4.00 -4.58
C SER A 48 -1.73 3.87 -4.28
N ILE A 49 -2.20 4.57 -3.25
CA ILE A 49 -3.62 4.71 -2.92
C ILE A 49 -3.95 6.16 -2.62
N VAL A 50 -5.20 6.54 -2.83
CA VAL A 50 -5.73 7.85 -2.41
C VAL A 50 -6.57 7.62 -1.15
N THR A 51 -6.27 8.35 -0.07
CA THR A 51 -7.07 8.28 1.16
C THR A 51 -8.34 9.12 1.04
N PRO A 52 -9.34 8.94 1.91
CA PRO A 52 -10.55 9.77 1.90
C PRO A 52 -10.29 11.28 1.97
N SER A 53 -9.17 11.70 2.56
CA SER A 53 -8.77 13.11 2.65
C SER A 53 -8.05 13.62 1.39
N GLY A 54 -8.04 12.87 0.29
CA GLY A 54 -7.43 13.28 -0.99
C GLY A 54 -5.91 13.11 -1.08
N VAL A 55 -5.33 12.48 -0.05
CA VAL A 55 -3.90 12.21 0.09
C VAL A 55 -3.47 11.04 -0.79
N THR A 56 -2.47 11.22 -1.64
CA THR A 56 -1.81 10.07 -2.30
C THR A 56 -0.71 9.52 -1.41
N LEU A 57 -0.84 8.24 -1.03
CA LEU A 57 0.21 7.49 -0.33
C LEU A 57 0.91 6.57 -1.33
N CYS A 58 2.24 6.65 -1.39
CA CYS A 58 3.08 5.72 -2.15
C CYS A 58 3.75 4.77 -1.16
N LEU A 59 3.32 3.52 -1.14
CA LEU A 59 3.73 2.52 -0.15
C LEU A 59 4.55 1.42 -0.80
N ASN A 60 5.64 1.03 -0.14
CA ASN A 60 6.41 -0.14 -0.52
C ASN A 60 5.69 -1.41 -0.06
N VAL A 61 5.82 -2.48 -0.83
CA VAL A 61 5.24 -3.77 -0.52
C VAL A 61 6.34 -4.64 0.08
N GLU A 62 6.17 -5.02 1.34
CA GLU A 62 7.13 -5.88 2.03
C GLU A 62 6.88 -7.34 1.68
N SER A 63 7.95 -8.06 1.30
CA SER A 63 7.92 -9.49 0.98
C SER A 63 6.85 -9.92 -0.06
N PRO A 64 6.80 -9.27 -1.24
CA PRO A 64 5.79 -9.58 -2.25
C PRO A 64 5.98 -11.00 -2.79
N HIS A 65 4.91 -11.76 -2.83
CA HIS A 65 4.90 -13.12 -3.36
C HIS A 65 3.57 -13.42 -4.05
N ILE A 66 3.61 -14.21 -5.12
CA ILE A 66 2.44 -14.74 -5.79
C ILE A 66 2.50 -16.25 -5.59
N GLY A 67 1.52 -16.80 -4.86
CA GLY A 67 1.34 -18.25 -4.79
C GLY A 67 1.06 -18.79 -6.18
N ARG A 68 1.65 -19.94 -6.53
CA ARG A 68 1.38 -20.61 -7.80
C ARG A 68 -0.13 -20.79 -7.93
N PRO A 69 -0.76 -20.45 -9.08
CA PRO A 69 -2.15 -20.81 -9.30
C PRO A 69 -2.23 -22.33 -9.14
N ALA A 70 -3.14 -22.79 -8.27
CA ALA A 70 -3.34 -24.20 -8.00
C ALA A 70 -3.70 -24.90 -9.32
N GLY A 71 -2.70 -25.45 -10.00
CA GLY A 71 -2.91 -26.38 -11.09
C GLY A 71 -3.42 -27.68 -10.47
N ASP A 72 -4.61 -28.10 -10.90
CA ASP A 72 -5.26 -29.38 -10.62
C ASP A 72 -4.24 -30.49 -10.30
N SER A 73 -4.11 -30.85 -9.02
CA SER A 73 -3.64 -32.17 -8.62
C SER A 73 -4.79 -33.16 -8.74
N ARG A 74 -5.29 -33.37 -9.97
CA ARG A 74 -6.13 -34.50 -10.34
C ARG A 74 -5.43 -35.26 -11.46
N ASN A 75 -4.49 -36.12 -11.08
CA ASN A 75 -4.24 -37.35 -11.84
C ASN A 75 -3.49 -38.38 -10.96
N SER A 76 -4.18 -39.45 -10.58
CA SER A 76 -3.80 -40.84 -10.87
C SER A 76 -4.85 -41.81 -10.34
#